data_AF-A0A519LBQ7-F1
#
_entry.id   AF-A0A519LBQ7-F1
#
_cell.length_a   1.000
_cell.length_b   1.000
_cell.length_c   1.000
_cell.angle_alpha   90.00
_cell.angle_beta   90.00
_cell.angle_gamma   90.00
#
_symmetry.space_group_name_H-M   'P 1'
#
loop_
_entity.id
_entity.type
_entity.pdbx_description
1 polymer ?
#
loop_
_entity_poly.entity_id
_entity_poly.type
_entity_poly.pdbx_seq_one_letter_code
_entity_poly.pdbx_strand_id
1 'polypeptide(L)'
;RAEHLPDDLSGIRSAIEAAVPHGRTDNGGRNDKGAWADEPPASAVTRWADLKAGYDAVVEKHPKAAHHRGFGHLGTLGTGNHFIELCLDEAGDVWVMLHSGSRGVGNRFGTYFIERAKHEARRWFLNLPDQDLAYFPEGSEGFIDYVRAVSWAQKYARANREVMMDSVLTVLRKFWPDLETTQEAVNCHHNYVSKERHFGKDVYLTRKGAVSAKLDELGIIPGSMGAKSFIVRGKGNAESFCTCSHGAGRAMSRTEAKRRFTVEDHVHATQGVECRKDADVIDETPMAYKDIDAVIAAQSELIEVVHTLRQVVCVKG
;
A
#
# COMPACT_ATOMS: atom_id res chain seq x y z
N ARG A 1 -14.24 -20.30 4.96
CA ARG A 1 -15.50 -19.58 5.28
C ARG A 1 -15.51 -19.18 6.74
N ALA A 2 -16.34 -18.22 7.11
CA ALA A 2 -16.46 -17.67 8.46
C ALA A 2 -16.68 -18.76 9.52
N GLU A 3 -17.50 -19.77 9.21
CA GLU A 3 -17.79 -20.91 10.09
C GLU A 3 -16.58 -21.82 10.38
N HIS A 4 -15.50 -21.71 9.60
CA HIS A 4 -14.26 -22.46 9.85
C HIS A 4 -13.22 -21.66 10.65
N LEU A 5 -13.49 -20.39 10.95
CA LEU A 5 -12.61 -19.57 11.77
C LEU A 5 -12.70 -20.02 13.23
N PRO A 6 -11.58 -20.09 13.97
CA PRO A 6 -11.63 -20.33 15.40
C PRO A 6 -12.27 -19.14 16.13
N ASP A 7 -12.81 -19.39 17.32
CA ASP A 7 -13.36 -18.35 18.20
C ASP A 7 -12.28 -17.33 18.61
N ASP A 8 -11.03 -17.79 18.75
CA ASP A 8 -9.88 -16.95 19.04
C ASP A 8 -8.96 -16.82 17.82
N LEU A 9 -8.85 -15.59 17.30
CA LEU A 9 -8.05 -15.25 16.13
C LEU A 9 -6.62 -14.79 16.50
N SER A 10 -6.30 -14.67 17.80
CA SER A 10 -5.01 -14.16 18.26
C SER A 10 -3.83 -14.99 17.76
N GLY A 11 -3.98 -16.32 17.75
CA GLY A 11 -2.96 -17.24 17.22
C GLY A 11 -2.67 -17.03 15.74
N ILE A 12 -3.69 -16.71 14.94
CA ILE A 12 -3.54 -16.40 13.51
C ILE A 12 -2.84 -15.05 13.34
N ARG A 13 -3.25 -14.02 14.09
CA ARG A 13 -2.60 -12.70 14.07
C ARG A 13 -1.12 -12.82 14.38
N SER A 14 -0.77 -13.50 15.48
CA SER A 14 0.63 -13.69 15.89
C SER A 14 1.44 -14.50 14.87
N ALA A 15 0.84 -15.50 14.23
CA ALA A 15 1.51 -16.26 13.19
C ALA A 15 1.81 -15.43 11.93
N ILE A 16 0.89 -14.53 11.53
CA ILE A 16 1.12 -13.57 10.44
C ILE A 16 2.20 -12.56 10.82
N GLU A 17 2.13 -12.00 12.03
CA GLU A 17 3.14 -11.06 12.57
C GLU A 17 4.55 -11.66 12.58
N ALA A 18 4.67 -12.95 12.92
CA ALA A 18 5.95 -13.66 12.89
C ALA A 18 6.46 -13.96 11.47
N ALA A 19 5.55 -14.16 10.50
CA ALA A 19 5.90 -14.51 9.13
C ALA A 19 6.18 -13.30 8.22
N VAL A 20 5.72 -12.11 8.59
CA VAL A 20 5.91 -10.88 7.81
C VAL A 20 6.50 -9.79 8.71
N PRO A 21 7.77 -9.39 8.51
CA PRO A 21 8.33 -8.26 9.23
C PRO A 21 7.52 -6.99 9.03
N HIS A 22 7.26 -6.30 10.12
CA HIS A 22 6.39 -5.12 10.14
C HIS A 22 6.88 -4.12 11.19
N GLY A 23 6.44 -2.88 11.04
CA GLY A 23 6.86 -1.77 11.88
C GLY A 23 8.22 -1.20 11.49
N ARG A 24 8.81 -0.44 12.42
CA ARG A 24 10.15 0.13 12.27
C ARG A 24 10.77 0.34 13.64
N THR A 25 11.96 -0.22 13.85
CA THR A 25 12.84 0.07 14.98
C THR A 25 14.18 0.60 14.48
N ASP A 26 15.02 1.10 15.39
CA ASP A 26 16.39 1.58 15.06
C ASP A 26 16.42 2.58 13.88
N ASN A 27 15.34 3.34 13.68
CA ASN A 27 15.15 4.24 12.53
C ASN A 27 15.39 3.59 11.14
N GLY A 28 15.15 2.29 10.98
CA GLY A 28 15.47 1.57 9.72
C GLY A 28 16.96 1.22 9.58
N GLY A 29 17.67 1.23 10.71
CA GLY A 29 19.08 0.91 10.85
C GLY A 29 19.37 -0.59 10.79
N ARG A 30 20.49 -1.00 11.39
CA ARG A 30 20.97 -2.38 11.27
C ARG A 30 20.06 -3.37 12.01
N ASN A 31 19.46 -2.92 13.10
CA ASN A 31 18.66 -3.75 14.01
C ASN A 31 17.15 -3.48 13.85
N ASP A 32 16.73 -3.07 12.65
CA ASP A 32 15.31 -2.84 12.36
C ASP A 32 14.54 -4.16 12.32
N LYS A 33 13.64 -4.36 13.28
CA LYS A 33 12.72 -5.50 13.34
C LYS A 33 11.66 -5.47 12.24
N GLY A 34 11.44 -4.31 11.62
CA GLY A 34 10.60 -4.15 10.42
C GLY A 34 11.25 -4.62 9.12
N ALA A 35 12.47 -5.15 9.22
CA ALA A 35 13.24 -5.75 8.13
C ALA A 35 13.52 -7.23 8.44
N TRP A 36 13.88 -8.00 7.40
CA TRP A 36 14.43 -9.33 7.61
C TRP A 36 15.76 -9.22 8.37
N ALA A 37 15.87 -9.96 9.49
CA ALA A 37 17.12 -10.05 10.26
C ALA A 37 18.13 -10.95 9.54
N ASP A 38 17.63 -12.07 9.02
CA ASP A 38 18.37 -13.03 8.19
C ASP A 38 18.01 -12.85 6.71
N GLU A 39 18.40 -13.81 5.87
CA GLU A 39 18.06 -13.78 4.46
C GLU A 39 16.53 -13.77 4.26
N PRO A 40 15.98 -12.89 3.39
CA PRO A 40 14.57 -12.89 3.03
C PRO A 40 14.10 -14.26 2.51
N PRO A 41 12.79 -14.57 2.55
CA PRO A 41 12.26 -15.84 2.07
C PRO A 41 12.63 -16.08 0.60
N ALA A 42 12.69 -17.35 0.19
CA ALA A 42 13.10 -17.74 -1.17
C ALA A 42 12.32 -17.00 -2.28
N SER A 43 11.03 -16.76 -2.08
CA SER A 43 10.20 -15.96 -3.01
C SER A 43 10.70 -14.51 -3.16
N ALA A 44 11.20 -13.90 -2.09
CA ALA A 44 11.84 -12.58 -2.14
C ALA A 44 13.19 -12.63 -2.85
N VAL A 45 14.01 -13.65 -2.60
CA VAL A 45 15.31 -13.84 -3.28
C VAL A 45 15.11 -13.90 -4.80
N THR A 46 14.18 -14.75 -5.26
CA THR A 46 13.87 -14.89 -6.68
C THR A 46 13.40 -13.58 -7.30
N ARG A 47 12.40 -12.92 -6.69
CA ARG A 47 11.87 -11.66 -7.21
C ARG A 47 12.89 -10.52 -7.17
N TRP A 48 13.79 -10.50 -6.19
CA TRP A 48 14.87 -9.53 -6.14
C TRP A 48 15.86 -9.73 -7.30
N ALA A 49 16.18 -10.96 -7.66
CA ALA A 49 17.05 -11.25 -8.80
C ALA A 49 16.51 -10.61 -10.11
N ASP A 50 15.21 -10.69 -10.34
CA ASP A 50 14.54 -10.06 -11.50
C ASP A 50 14.58 -8.52 -11.46
N LEU A 51 14.58 -7.94 -10.26
CA LEU A 51 14.61 -6.49 -10.06
C LEU A 51 16.03 -5.92 -10.04
N LYS A 52 17.03 -6.74 -9.74
CA LYS A 52 18.39 -6.28 -9.41
C LYS A 52 19.03 -5.48 -10.53
N ALA A 53 18.98 -5.96 -11.77
CA ALA A 53 19.57 -5.25 -12.91
C ALA A 53 18.96 -3.84 -13.10
N GLY A 54 17.64 -3.71 -12.93
CA GLY A 54 16.97 -2.41 -13.01
C GLY A 54 17.31 -1.47 -11.85
N TYR A 55 17.51 -2.02 -10.64
CA TYR A 55 17.94 -1.25 -9.48
C TYR A 55 19.35 -0.72 -9.68
N ASP A 56 20.28 -1.62 -10.05
CA ASP A 56 21.69 -1.30 -10.26
C ASP A 56 21.83 -0.22 -11.35
N ALA A 57 21.08 -0.32 -12.46
CA ALA A 57 21.10 0.69 -13.53
C ALA A 57 20.64 2.08 -13.06
N VAL A 58 19.70 2.17 -12.12
CA VAL A 58 19.28 3.46 -11.52
C VAL A 58 20.34 3.98 -10.58
N VAL A 59 20.88 3.11 -9.71
CA VAL A 59 21.85 3.51 -8.67
C VAL A 59 23.23 3.83 -9.25
N GLU A 60 23.68 3.13 -10.28
CA GLU A 60 24.93 3.45 -10.98
C GLU A 60 24.89 4.87 -11.56
N LYS A 61 23.78 5.24 -12.20
CA LYS A 61 23.57 6.59 -12.71
C LYS A 61 23.29 7.62 -11.61
N HIS A 62 22.61 7.21 -10.54
CA HIS A 62 22.23 8.06 -9.41
C HIS A 62 22.65 7.46 -8.06
N PRO A 63 23.94 7.49 -7.69
CA PRO A 63 24.42 6.81 -6.47
C PRO A 63 23.75 7.31 -5.19
N LYS A 64 23.37 8.60 -5.16
CA LYS A 64 22.66 9.21 -4.03
C LYS A 64 21.23 8.67 -3.86
N ALA A 65 20.65 8.03 -4.87
CA ALA A 65 19.33 7.40 -4.80
C ALA A 65 19.36 6.00 -4.16
N ALA A 66 20.55 5.42 -3.92
CA ALA A 66 20.69 4.10 -3.31
C ALA A 66 20.03 4.03 -1.92
N HIS A 67 19.43 2.88 -1.61
CA HIS A 67 18.93 2.53 -0.29
C HIS A 67 19.70 1.32 0.26
N HIS A 68 20.29 1.46 1.44
CA HIS A 68 21.18 0.46 2.05
C HIS A 68 20.53 -0.89 2.35
N ARG A 69 19.20 -0.91 2.50
CA ARG A 69 18.41 -2.12 2.84
C ARG A 69 17.32 -2.48 1.84
N GLY A 70 17.55 -2.18 0.55
CA GLY A 70 16.52 -2.41 -0.45
C GLY A 70 16.06 -3.86 -0.57
N PHE A 71 17.00 -4.80 -0.54
CA PHE A 71 16.70 -6.22 -0.55
C PHE A 71 16.06 -6.69 0.77
N GLY A 72 16.59 -6.28 1.92
CA GLY A 72 16.09 -6.68 3.25
C GLY A 72 14.70 -6.18 3.61
N HIS A 73 14.10 -5.29 2.80
CA HIS A 73 12.71 -4.83 2.95
C HIS A 73 11.74 -5.47 1.95
N LEU A 74 12.21 -6.36 1.07
CA LEU A 74 11.32 -7.05 0.14
C LEU A 74 10.56 -8.16 0.88
N GLY A 75 9.24 -8.14 0.81
CA GLY A 75 8.37 -8.99 1.62
C GLY A 75 8.08 -8.45 3.02
N THR A 76 8.18 -7.13 3.25
CA THR A 76 7.89 -6.52 4.56
C THR A 76 6.74 -5.51 4.49
N LEU A 77 5.98 -5.42 5.58
CA LEU A 77 4.77 -4.62 5.64
C LEU A 77 5.10 -3.14 5.78
N GLY A 78 5.89 -2.81 6.81
CA GLY A 78 6.20 -1.46 7.21
C GLY A 78 5.30 -0.82 8.22
N THR A 79 5.26 0.51 8.23
CA THR A 79 4.58 1.36 9.22
C THR A 79 3.48 2.21 8.60
N GLY A 80 2.76 2.96 9.44
CA GLY A 80 1.72 3.90 9.02
C GLY A 80 0.41 3.19 8.73
N ASN A 81 -0.17 3.47 7.55
CA ASN A 81 -1.43 2.89 7.08
C ASN A 81 -1.25 1.54 6.35
N HIS A 82 -0.08 0.92 6.46
CA HIS A 82 0.16 -0.39 5.88
C HIS A 82 -0.34 -1.50 6.80
N PHE A 83 -1.06 -2.46 6.24
CA PHE A 83 -1.70 -3.54 6.99
C PHE A 83 -1.79 -4.86 6.23
N ILE A 84 -2.04 -5.94 6.96
CA ILE A 84 -2.58 -7.22 6.46
C ILE A 84 -3.87 -7.49 7.23
N GLU A 85 -4.94 -7.83 6.52
CA GLU A 85 -6.24 -8.09 7.11
C GLU A 85 -6.79 -9.43 6.64
N LEU A 86 -7.49 -10.11 7.56
CA LEU A 86 -8.47 -11.10 7.19
C LEU A 86 -9.84 -10.45 7.29
N CYS A 87 -10.61 -10.56 6.22
CA CYS A 87 -11.93 -9.98 6.11
C CYS A 87 -12.96 -11.04 5.75
N LEU A 88 -14.21 -10.78 6.11
CA LEU A 88 -15.37 -11.55 5.69
C LEU A 88 -16.23 -10.70 4.77
N ASP A 89 -16.68 -11.28 3.66
CA ASP A 89 -17.70 -10.65 2.83
C ASP A 89 -19.13 -10.98 3.33
N GLU A 90 -20.13 -10.51 2.61
CA GLU A 90 -21.54 -10.76 2.87
C GLU A 90 -21.96 -12.24 2.76
N ALA A 91 -21.18 -13.07 2.05
CA ALA A 91 -21.41 -14.52 1.92
C ALA A 91 -20.66 -15.33 3.00
N GLY A 92 -19.82 -14.67 3.81
CA GLY A 92 -18.97 -15.32 4.80
C GLY A 92 -17.73 -15.97 4.21
N ASP A 93 -17.34 -15.64 2.97
CA ASP A 93 -16.06 -16.06 2.42
C ASP A 93 -14.93 -15.21 3.03
N VAL A 94 -13.75 -15.84 3.17
CA VAL A 94 -12.60 -15.22 3.84
C VAL A 94 -11.68 -14.60 2.79
N TRP A 95 -11.42 -13.31 2.94
CA TRP A 95 -10.54 -12.54 2.09
C TRP A 95 -9.23 -12.21 2.82
N VAL A 96 -8.11 -12.34 2.12
CA VAL A 96 -6.82 -11.82 2.58
C VAL A 96 -6.56 -10.49 1.87
N MET A 97 -6.58 -9.40 2.63
CA MET A 97 -6.28 -8.07 2.10
C MET A 97 -4.93 -7.59 2.60
N LEU A 98 -4.16 -6.94 1.73
CA LEU A 98 -2.87 -6.39 2.11
C LEU A 98 -2.66 -5.02 1.45
N HIS A 99 -2.24 -4.07 2.28
CA HIS A 99 -1.89 -2.71 1.87
C HIS A 99 -0.41 -2.45 2.20
N SER A 100 0.42 -2.37 1.15
CA SER A 100 1.82 -1.96 1.26
C SER A 100 2.36 -1.44 -0.09
N GLY A 101 3.53 -0.81 -0.03
CA GLY A 101 4.16 -0.14 -1.16
C GLY A 101 5.62 -0.54 -1.36
N SER A 102 6.38 0.35 -2.00
CA SER A 102 7.79 0.18 -2.39
C SER A 102 8.80 0.35 -1.24
N ARG A 103 8.32 0.39 0.00
CA ARG A 103 9.11 0.55 1.23
C ARG A 103 10.10 1.73 1.14
N GLY A 104 11.19 1.65 1.90
CA GLY A 104 12.22 2.69 1.95
C GLY A 104 12.89 2.96 0.60
N VAL A 105 12.99 1.95 -0.29
CA VAL A 105 13.65 2.12 -1.59
C VAL A 105 12.89 3.10 -2.48
N GLY A 106 11.58 2.91 -2.62
CA GLY A 106 10.78 3.85 -3.42
C GLY A 106 10.68 5.23 -2.78
N ASN A 107 10.64 5.32 -1.44
CA ASN A 107 10.73 6.61 -0.76
C ASN A 107 12.06 7.33 -1.06
N ARG A 108 13.17 6.60 -1.08
CA ARG A 108 14.48 7.17 -1.41
C ARG A 108 14.55 7.66 -2.85
N PHE A 109 14.06 6.88 -3.80
CA PHE A 109 13.95 7.30 -5.21
C PHE A 109 13.08 8.54 -5.34
N GLY A 110 11.88 8.54 -4.75
CA GLY A 110 10.97 9.68 -4.78
C GLY A 110 11.62 10.94 -4.23
N THR A 111 12.21 10.88 -3.04
CA THR A 111 12.88 12.02 -2.39
C THR A 111 14.03 12.55 -3.24
N TYR A 112 14.88 11.66 -3.77
CA TYR A 112 16.02 12.05 -4.59
C TYR A 112 15.58 12.78 -5.88
N PHE A 113 14.60 12.24 -6.60
CA PHE A 113 14.14 12.83 -7.85
C PHE A 113 13.32 14.11 -7.64
N ILE A 114 12.56 14.23 -6.54
CA ILE A 114 11.89 15.48 -6.15
C ILE A 114 12.92 16.61 -5.95
N GLU A 115 13.97 16.36 -5.16
CA GLU A 115 15.00 17.37 -4.91
C GLU A 115 15.77 17.74 -6.17
N ARG A 116 16.00 16.76 -7.06
CA ARG A 116 16.58 17.03 -8.38
C ARG A 116 15.65 17.89 -9.25
N ALA A 117 14.36 17.59 -9.29
CA ALA A 117 13.38 18.39 -10.04
C ALA A 117 13.32 19.84 -9.53
N LYS A 118 13.34 20.04 -8.21
CA LYS A 118 13.41 21.38 -7.59
C LYS A 118 14.69 22.13 -7.98
N HIS A 119 15.82 21.44 -8.01
CA HIS A 119 17.09 22.03 -8.43
C HIS A 119 17.07 22.43 -9.91
N GLU A 120 16.53 21.59 -10.79
CA GLU A 120 16.36 21.91 -12.21
C GLU A 120 15.38 23.07 -12.40
N ALA A 121 14.21 23.07 -11.73
CA ALA A 121 13.26 24.18 -11.80
C ALA A 121 13.90 25.52 -11.41
N ARG A 122 14.72 25.56 -10.35
CA ARG A 122 15.49 26.75 -9.95
C ARG A 122 16.51 27.18 -11.01
N ARG A 123 17.27 26.23 -11.57
CA ARG A 123 18.27 26.50 -12.60
C ARG A 123 17.65 27.08 -13.88
N TRP A 124 16.43 26.66 -14.20
CA TRP A 124 15.70 27.10 -15.40
C TRP A 124 14.74 28.27 -15.12
N PHE A 125 14.78 28.84 -13.91
CA PHE A 125 13.93 29.95 -13.46
C PHE A 125 12.43 29.70 -13.71
N LEU A 126 11.98 28.45 -13.52
CA LEU A 126 10.56 28.12 -13.66
C LEU A 126 9.75 28.82 -12.57
N ASN A 127 8.76 29.60 -12.97
CA ASN A 127 7.84 30.25 -12.05
C ASN A 127 6.75 29.25 -11.63
N LEU A 128 6.98 28.56 -10.51
CA LEU A 128 6.03 27.60 -9.94
C LEU A 128 5.25 28.25 -8.79
N PRO A 129 3.93 27.98 -8.66
CA PRO A 129 3.16 28.48 -7.53
C PRO A 129 3.61 27.85 -6.19
N ASP A 130 4.20 26.65 -6.24
CA ASP A 130 4.85 25.98 -5.11
C ASP A 130 6.08 25.20 -5.61
N GLN A 131 7.17 25.17 -4.84
CA GLN A 131 8.36 24.39 -5.19
C GLN A 131 8.11 22.87 -5.17
N ASP A 132 7.15 22.39 -4.40
CA ASP A 132 6.75 20.98 -4.36
C ASP A 132 6.00 20.53 -5.63
N LEU A 133 5.69 21.48 -6.53
CA LEU A 133 5.15 21.22 -7.86
C LEU A 133 6.25 21.16 -8.95
N ALA A 134 7.52 21.06 -8.55
CA ALA A 134 8.61 20.88 -9.50
C ALA A 134 8.48 19.57 -10.30
N TYR A 135 8.77 19.64 -11.59
CA TYR A 135 8.61 18.54 -12.54
C TYR A 135 9.76 18.48 -13.53
N PHE A 136 9.92 17.33 -14.18
CA PHE A 136 10.81 17.18 -15.34
C PHE A 136 9.98 17.28 -16.63
N PRO A 137 10.37 18.12 -17.60
CA PRO A 137 9.73 18.14 -18.91
C PRO A 137 9.86 16.79 -19.61
N GLU A 138 8.80 16.31 -20.26
CA GLU A 138 8.84 15.06 -21.03
C GLU A 138 9.97 15.08 -22.07
N GLY A 139 10.73 13.98 -22.16
CA GLY A 139 11.90 13.86 -23.03
C GLY A 139 13.20 14.43 -22.48
N SER A 140 13.17 15.19 -21.38
CA SER A 140 14.40 15.58 -20.66
C SER A 140 15.14 14.36 -20.06
N GLU A 141 16.42 14.52 -19.79
CA GLU A 141 17.20 13.47 -19.12
C GLU A 141 16.62 13.12 -17.74
N GLY A 142 16.31 14.14 -16.93
CA GLY A 142 15.71 13.95 -15.60
C GLY A 142 14.36 13.21 -15.66
N PHE A 143 13.56 13.46 -16.69
CA PHE A 143 12.31 12.74 -16.92
C PHE A 143 12.54 11.26 -17.22
N ILE A 144 13.44 10.94 -18.15
CA ILE A 144 13.76 9.56 -18.54
C ILE A 144 14.27 8.77 -17.33
N ASP A 145 15.15 9.39 -16.55
CA ASP A 145 15.74 8.80 -15.35
C ASP A 145 14.68 8.57 -14.26
N TYR A 146 13.83 9.56 -14.01
CA TYR A 146 12.73 9.45 -13.06
C TYR A 146 11.74 8.37 -13.46
N VAL A 147 11.31 8.33 -14.73
CA VAL A 147 10.37 7.33 -15.25
C VAL A 147 10.93 5.92 -15.08
N ARG A 148 12.24 5.72 -15.31
CA ARG A 148 12.92 4.45 -15.04
C ARG A 148 12.85 4.09 -13.55
N ALA A 149 13.21 5.02 -12.67
CA ALA A 149 13.23 4.79 -11.22
C ALA A 149 11.84 4.53 -10.62
N VAL A 150 10.83 5.31 -11.00
CA VAL A 150 9.45 5.13 -10.51
C VAL A 150 8.82 3.84 -11.06
N SER A 151 9.10 3.50 -12.32
CA SER A 151 8.66 2.22 -12.90
C SER A 151 9.28 1.03 -12.17
N TRP A 152 10.56 1.12 -11.81
CA TRP A 152 11.22 0.10 -10.99
C TRP A 152 10.59 0.02 -9.59
N ALA A 153 10.35 1.16 -8.93
CA ALA A 153 9.74 1.19 -7.60
C ALA A 153 8.32 0.59 -7.59
N GLN A 154 7.55 0.81 -8.66
CA GLN A 154 6.24 0.18 -8.87
C GLN A 154 6.34 -1.35 -8.99
N LYS A 155 7.31 -1.86 -9.75
CA LYS A 155 7.57 -3.32 -9.84
C LYS A 155 8.00 -3.90 -8.50
N TYR A 156 8.88 -3.22 -7.78
CA TYR A 156 9.27 -3.60 -6.42
C TYR A 156 8.06 -3.62 -5.47
N ALA A 157 7.18 -2.63 -5.52
CA ALA A 157 5.97 -2.60 -4.69
C ALA A 157 5.05 -3.79 -4.98
N ARG A 158 4.87 -4.17 -6.26
CA ARG A 158 4.11 -5.36 -6.64
C ARG A 158 4.77 -6.63 -6.09
N ALA A 159 6.07 -6.81 -6.32
CA ALA A 159 6.83 -7.95 -5.80
C ALA A 159 6.74 -8.05 -4.27
N ASN A 160 6.82 -6.90 -3.58
CA ASN A 160 6.68 -6.84 -2.13
C ASN A 160 5.34 -7.40 -1.65
N ARG A 161 4.23 -7.01 -2.30
CA ARG A 161 2.89 -7.52 -1.98
C ARG A 161 2.75 -9.00 -2.29
N GLU A 162 3.31 -9.47 -3.40
CA GLU A 162 3.26 -10.88 -3.80
C GLU A 162 4.00 -11.77 -2.80
N VAL A 163 5.22 -11.40 -2.40
CA VAL A 163 5.97 -12.13 -1.35
C VAL A 163 5.18 -12.21 -0.05
N MET A 164 4.62 -11.08 0.41
CA MET A 164 3.84 -11.07 1.64
C MET A 164 2.56 -11.91 1.53
N MET A 165 1.88 -11.88 0.38
CA MET A 165 0.70 -12.71 0.14
C MET A 165 1.07 -14.20 0.20
N ASP A 166 2.18 -14.60 -0.43
CA ASP A 166 2.69 -15.98 -0.38
C ASP A 166 2.97 -16.41 1.08
N SER A 167 3.61 -15.54 1.87
CA SER A 167 3.88 -15.79 3.29
C SER A 167 2.60 -15.94 4.12
N VAL A 168 1.62 -15.06 3.91
CA VAL A 168 0.34 -15.10 4.64
C VAL A 168 -0.44 -16.37 4.28
N LEU A 169 -0.57 -16.70 2.99
CA LEU A 169 -1.24 -17.94 2.57
C LEU A 169 -0.54 -19.18 3.10
N THR A 170 0.80 -19.17 3.19
CA THR A 170 1.57 -20.26 3.81
C THR A 170 1.27 -20.39 5.30
N VAL A 171 1.10 -19.29 6.02
CA VAL A 171 0.66 -19.31 7.43
C VAL A 171 -0.74 -19.89 7.55
N LEU A 172 -1.70 -19.41 6.75
CA LEU A 172 -3.09 -19.85 6.82
C LEU A 172 -3.23 -21.36 6.51
N ARG A 173 -2.44 -21.89 5.58
CA ARG A 173 -2.41 -23.35 5.29
C ARG A 173 -1.97 -24.21 6.47
N LYS A 174 -1.28 -23.67 7.47
CA LYS A 174 -0.94 -24.42 8.70
C LYS A 174 -2.17 -24.62 9.60
N PHE A 175 -3.11 -23.67 9.57
CA PHE A 175 -4.36 -23.74 10.30
C PHE A 175 -5.42 -24.52 9.50
N TRP A 176 -5.40 -24.40 8.17
CA TRP A 176 -6.30 -25.10 7.25
C TRP A 176 -5.52 -25.75 6.11
N PRO A 177 -5.10 -27.03 6.26
CA PRO A 177 -4.32 -27.72 5.23
C PRO A 177 -5.02 -27.79 3.86
N ASP A 178 -6.35 -27.88 3.86
CA ASP A 178 -7.19 -27.95 2.65
C ASP A 178 -7.62 -26.55 2.15
N LEU A 179 -6.90 -25.49 2.55
CA LEU A 179 -7.19 -24.13 2.08
C LEU A 179 -6.97 -24.01 0.57
N GLU A 180 -8.07 -23.88 -0.15
CA GLU A 180 -8.11 -23.55 -1.57
C GLU A 180 -8.36 -22.05 -1.77
N THR A 181 -7.72 -21.48 -2.78
CA THR A 181 -7.96 -20.10 -3.23
C THR A 181 -8.80 -20.13 -4.50
N THR A 182 -10.01 -19.58 -4.44
CA THR A 182 -11.04 -19.77 -5.47
C THR A 182 -11.17 -18.61 -6.46
N GLN A 183 -10.49 -17.47 -6.25
CA GLN A 183 -10.61 -16.27 -7.08
C GLN A 183 -9.26 -15.61 -7.41
N GLU A 184 -9.24 -14.83 -8.50
CA GLU A 184 -8.09 -14.02 -8.89
C GLU A 184 -7.79 -12.93 -7.85
N ALA A 185 -6.51 -12.74 -7.54
CA ALA A 185 -6.08 -11.69 -6.62
C ALA A 185 -6.28 -10.30 -7.24
N VAL A 186 -7.15 -9.50 -6.63
CA VAL A 186 -7.29 -8.07 -6.99
C VAL A 186 -6.02 -7.34 -6.52
N ASN A 187 -5.31 -6.68 -7.44
CA ASN A 187 -4.06 -6.00 -7.13
C ASN A 187 -4.01 -4.60 -7.73
N CYS A 188 -4.20 -3.59 -6.88
CA CYS A 188 -4.20 -2.19 -7.27
C CYS A 188 -2.99 -1.43 -6.72
N HIS A 189 -2.43 -0.53 -7.54
CA HIS A 189 -1.57 0.55 -7.06
C HIS A 189 -2.44 1.78 -6.78
N HIS A 190 -2.08 2.57 -5.75
CA HIS A 190 -2.75 3.85 -5.46
C HIS A 190 -1.79 5.06 -5.49
N ASN A 191 -0.49 4.81 -5.64
CA ASN A 191 0.55 5.82 -5.84
C ASN A 191 1.45 5.35 -6.98
N TYR A 192 1.23 5.84 -8.19
CA TYR A 192 1.94 5.38 -9.39
C TYR A 192 1.79 6.35 -10.55
N VAL A 193 2.66 6.17 -11.54
CA VAL A 193 2.63 6.83 -12.84
C VAL A 193 2.47 5.75 -13.92
N SER A 194 1.57 6.00 -14.87
CA SER A 194 1.32 5.13 -16.02
C SER A 194 1.19 5.95 -17.30
N LYS A 195 1.65 5.39 -18.43
CA LYS A 195 1.38 5.95 -19.75
C LYS A 195 0.03 5.39 -20.23
N GLU A 196 -0.94 6.26 -20.48
CA GLU A 196 -2.31 5.90 -20.84
C GLU A 196 -2.80 6.76 -21.99
N ARG A 197 -3.80 6.26 -22.75
CA ARG A 197 -4.43 7.00 -23.84
C ARG A 197 -5.78 7.53 -23.39
N HIS A 198 -5.90 8.86 -23.31
CA HIS A 198 -7.12 9.56 -22.90
C HIS A 198 -7.37 10.72 -23.85
N PHE A 199 -8.65 10.95 -24.22
CA PHE A 199 -9.04 12.06 -25.10
C PHE A 199 -8.21 12.18 -26.38
N GLY A 200 -7.85 11.03 -26.98
CA GLY A 200 -7.07 10.96 -28.22
C GLY A 200 -5.56 11.22 -28.09
N LYS A 201 -5.02 11.36 -26.87
CA LYS A 201 -3.60 11.62 -26.61
C LYS A 201 -3.00 10.58 -25.68
N ASP A 202 -1.73 10.27 -25.88
CA ASP A 202 -0.95 9.51 -24.90
C ASP A 202 -0.46 10.47 -23.82
N VAL A 203 -0.73 10.16 -22.56
CA VAL A 203 -0.39 11.00 -21.39
C VAL A 203 0.27 10.16 -20.31
N TYR A 204 1.15 10.80 -19.53
CA TYR A 204 1.62 10.24 -18.26
C TYR A 204 0.65 10.63 -17.15
N LEU A 205 -0.18 9.68 -16.74
CA LEU A 205 -1.15 9.87 -15.67
C LEU A 205 -0.51 9.56 -14.33
N THR A 206 -0.44 10.56 -13.46
CA THR A 206 0.03 10.42 -12.08
C THR A 206 -1.16 10.25 -11.15
N ARG A 207 -1.23 9.14 -10.43
CA ARG A 207 -2.23 8.92 -9.38
C ARG A 207 -1.54 8.90 -8.03
N LYS A 208 -2.02 9.73 -7.11
CA LYS A 208 -1.55 9.82 -5.72
C LYS A 208 -2.75 9.73 -4.78
N GLY A 209 -2.86 8.62 -4.05
CA GLY A 209 -4.06 8.31 -3.26
C GLY A 209 -5.30 8.01 -4.11
N ALA A 210 -5.12 7.46 -5.30
CA ALA A 210 -6.19 7.16 -6.23
C ALA A 210 -5.90 5.87 -7.02
N VAL A 211 -6.93 5.10 -7.37
CA VAL A 211 -6.79 3.80 -8.05
C VAL A 211 -7.42 3.82 -9.44
N SER A 212 -6.99 2.91 -10.30
CA SER A 212 -7.63 2.71 -11.61
C SER A 212 -9.05 2.21 -11.42
N ALA A 213 -9.97 2.73 -12.21
CA ALA A 213 -11.38 2.39 -12.27
C ALA A 213 -11.83 2.31 -13.74
N LYS A 214 -11.00 1.65 -14.58
CA LYS A 214 -11.38 1.35 -15.96
C LYS A 214 -12.60 0.45 -15.97
N LEU A 215 -13.32 0.48 -17.09
CA LEU A 215 -14.53 -0.32 -17.26
C LEU A 215 -14.24 -1.78 -16.92
N ASP A 216 -15.04 -2.35 -16.01
CA ASP A 216 -14.97 -3.72 -15.50
C ASP A 216 -13.72 -4.10 -14.70
N GLU A 217 -12.78 -3.17 -14.48
CA GLU A 217 -11.58 -3.41 -13.69
C GLU A 217 -11.94 -3.51 -12.19
N LEU A 218 -11.53 -4.58 -11.54
CA LEU A 218 -11.67 -4.72 -10.09
C LEU A 218 -10.64 -3.87 -9.34
N GLY A 219 -11.10 -3.20 -8.28
CA GLY A 219 -10.29 -2.37 -7.41
C GLY A 219 -10.57 -2.64 -5.94
N ILE A 220 -9.72 -2.11 -5.08
CA ILE A 220 -9.85 -2.22 -3.62
C ILE A 220 -9.89 -0.81 -3.04
N ILE A 221 -10.92 -0.53 -2.24
CA ILE A 221 -11.03 0.69 -1.46
C ILE A 221 -11.04 0.30 0.02
N PRO A 222 -9.86 0.26 0.67
CA PRO A 222 -9.79 -0.01 2.10
C PRO A 222 -10.39 1.10 2.96
N GLY A 223 -11.06 0.68 4.03
CA GLY A 223 -11.43 1.53 5.16
C GLY A 223 -10.25 1.80 6.10
N SER A 224 -10.56 2.35 7.26
CA SER A 224 -9.67 2.34 8.42
C SER A 224 -9.79 1.04 9.19
N MET A 225 -8.89 0.80 10.15
CA MET A 225 -8.98 -0.33 11.06
C MET A 225 -10.36 -0.38 11.74
N GLY A 226 -11.04 -1.52 11.69
CA GLY A 226 -12.40 -1.69 12.21
C GLY A 226 -13.53 -1.15 11.33
N ALA A 227 -13.23 -0.44 10.24
CA ALA A 227 -14.24 0.00 9.27
C ALA A 227 -14.42 -1.01 8.13
N LYS A 228 -15.46 -0.81 7.31
CA LYS A 228 -15.69 -1.59 6.09
C LYS A 228 -14.62 -1.27 5.06
N SER A 229 -14.24 -2.29 4.31
CA SER A 229 -13.47 -2.17 3.07
C SER A 229 -14.31 -2.67 1.90
N PHE A 230 -14.00 -2.25 0.67
CA PHE A 230 -14.83 -2.56 -0.49
C PHE A 230 -14.01 -3.15 -1.64
N ILE A 231 -14.52 -4.22 -2.24
CA ILE A 231 -14.13 -4.63 -3.58
C ILE A 231 -15.08 -3.93 -4.55
N VAL A 232 -14.51 -3.22 -5.52
CA VAL A 232 -15.28 -2.37 -6.44
C VAL A 232 -14.96 -2.73 -7.88
N ARG A 233 -15.87 -2.40 -8.79
CA ARG A 233 -15.70 -2.51 -10.23
C ARG A 233 -15.74 -1.12 -10.85
N GLY A 234 -14.77 -0.78 -11.68
CA GLY A 234 -14.71 0.50 -12.36
C GLY A 234 -15.80 0.67 -13.42
N LYS A 235 -16.41 1.85 -13.47
CA LYS A 235 -17.40 2.22 -14.50
C LYS A 235 -16.77 2.85 -15.74
N GLY A 236 -15.44 3.07 -15.75
CA GLY A 236 -14.73 3.61 -16.90
C GLY A 236 -15.06 5.06 -17.23
N ASN A 237 -15.41 5.88 -16.23
CA ASN A 237 -15.72 7.29 -16.44
C ASN A 237 -14.51 8.03 -17.02
N ALA A 238 -14.66 8.56 -18.23
CA ALA A 238 -13.56 9.23 -18.95
C ALA A 238 -13.16 10.56 -18.31
N GLU A 239 -14.10 11.31 -17.72
CA GLU A 239 -13.83 12.62 -17.10
C GLU A 239 -12.92 12.48 -15.87
N SER A 240 -12.99 11.35 -15.17
CA SER A 240 -12.07 11.02 -14.08
C SER A 240 -10.77 10.36 -14.54
N PHE A 241 -10.49 10.31 -15.84
CA PHE A 241 -9.41 9.50 -16.42
C PHE A 241 -9.46 8.03 -15.96
N CYS A 242 -10.69 7.49 -15.88
CA CYS A 242 -10.95 6.14 -15.36
C CYS A 242 -10.31 5.91 -13.99
N THR A 243 -10.52 6.83 -13.05
CA THR A 243 -9.88 6.83 -11.72
C THR A 243 -10.93 7.01 -10.63
N CYS A 244 -10.72 6.38 -9.47
CA CYS A 244 -11.51 6.61 -8.27
C CYS A 244 -10.62 6.75 -7.02
N SER A 245 -11.24 6.99 -5.86
CA SER A 245 -10.49 7.14 -4.61
C SER A 245 -9.89 5.81 -4.13
N HIS A 246 -8.79 5.87 -3.37
CA HIS A 246 -8.15 4.65 -2.84
C HIS A 246 -8.63 4.24 -1.44
N GLY A 247 -9.40 5.06 -0.74
CA GLY A 247 -9.76 4.84 0.67
C GLY A 247 -10.38 6.07 1.30
N ALA A 248 -10.77 5.97 2.58
CA ALA A 248 -11.47 7.04 3.29
C ALA A 248 -10.66 8.35 3.37
N GLY A 249 -9.34 8.24 3.47
CA GLY A 249 -8.46 9.36 3.77
C GLY A 249 -8.58 9.83 5.22
N ARG A 250 -7.52 10.45 5.73
CA ARG A 250 -7.49 10.93 7.12
C ARG A 250 -8.33 12.20 7.27
N ALA A 251 -9.08 12.28 8.36
CA ALA A 251 -9.78 13.50 8.78
C ALA A 251 -8.86 14.41 9.61
N MET A 252 -7.82 13.85 10.24
CA MET A 252 -6.87 14.59 11.07
C MET A 252 -5.44 14.06 10.97
N SER A 253 -4.46 14.87 11.42
CA SER A 253 -3.05 14.46 11.46
C SER A 253 -2.82 13.32 12.47
N ARG A 254 -1.70 12.61 12.35
CA ARG A 254 -1.31 11.56 13.30
C ARG A 254 -1.09 12.14 14.70
N THR A 255 -0.41 13.28 14.79
CA THR A 255 -0.16 13.98 16.05
C THR A 255 -1.46 14.38 16.73
N GLU A 256 -2.43 14.88 15.96
CA GLU A 256 -3.74 15.25 16.51
C GLU A 256 -4.53 14.03 16.98
N ALA A 257 -4.51 12.93 16.22
CA ALA A 257 -5.14 11.67 16.64
C ALA A 257 -4.56 11.16 17.97
N LYS A 258 -3.23 11.13 18.13
CA LYS A 258 -2.56 10.73 19.38
C LYS A 258 -2.88 11.63 20.56
N ARG A 259 -3.17 12.90 20.30
CA ARG A 259 -3.54 13.88 21.34
C ARG A 259 -5.00 13.71 21.78
N ARG A 260 -5.87 13.29 20.87
CA ARG A 260 -7.32 13.29 21.06
C ARG A 260 -7.89 11.98 21.59
N PHE A 261 -7.31 10.84 21.20
CA PHE A 261 -7.87 9.52 21.49
C PHE A 261 -6.99 8.73 22.46
N THR A 262 -7.63 7.89 23.27
CA THR A 262 -6.95 6.99 24.21
C THR A 262 -6.86 5.55 23.69
N VAL A 263 -6.20 4.68 24.45
CA VAL A 263 -6.20 3.24 24.17
C VAL A 263 -7.60 2.65 24.36
N GLU A 264 -8.35 3.08 25.39
CA GLU A 264 -9.71 2.59 25.62
C GLU A 264 -10.65 2.95 24.46
N ASP A 265 -10.53 4.18 23.95
CA ASP A 265 -11.24 4.64 22.75
C ASP A 265 -10.96 3.71 21.56
N HIS A 266 -9.69 3.37 21.34
CA HIS A 266 -9.28 2.48 20.26
C HIS A 266 -9.80 1.06 20.45
N VAL A 267 -9.74 0.51 21.68
CA VAL A 267 -10.30 -0.80 22.04
C VAL A 267 -11.79 -0.84 21.73
N HIS A 268 -12.54 0.19 22.14
CA HIS A 268 -13.97 0.28 21.87
C HIS A 268 -14.25 0.37 20.36
N ALA A 269 -13.53 1.23 19.65
CA ALA A 269 -13.76 1.46 18.23
C ALA A 269 -13.36 0.27 17.32
N THR A 270 -12.59 -0.68 17.85
CA THR A 270 -12.14 -1.89 17.14
C THR A 270 -12.66 -3.17 17.78
N GLN A 271 -13.80 -3.09 18.49
CA GLN A 271 -14.50 -4.27 19.01
C GLN A 271 -14.88 -5.21 17.86
N GLY A 272 -14.68 -6.52 18.08
CA GLY A 272 -14.92 -7.55 17.06
C GLY A 272 -13.81 -7.71 16.03
N VAL A 273 -12.71 -6.97 16.16
CA VAL A 273 -11.49 -7.13 15.35
C VAL A 273 -10.31 -7.50 16.23
N GLU A 274 -9.66 -8.62 15.91
CA GLU A 274 -8.39 -9.02 16.51
C GLU A 274 -7.25 -8.17 15.92
N CYS A 275 -6.76 -7.22 16.71
CA CYS A 275 -5.69 -6.31 16.32
C CYS A 275 -4.89 -5.83 17.52
N ARG A 276 -3.75 -5.20 17.29
CA ARG A 276 -2.99 -4.50 18.33
C ARG A 276 -3.84 -3.41 19.00
N LYS A 277 -3.72 -3.30 20.32
CA LYS A 277 -4.45 -2.35 21.17
C LYS A 277 -3.51 -1.52 22.06
N ASP A 278 -2.38 -1.10 21.52
CA ASP A 278 -1.35 -0.35 22.24
C ASP A 278 -1.21 1.10 21.74
N ALA A 279 -0.42 1.90 22.45
CA ALA A 279 -0.29 3.33 22.18
C ALA A 279 0.31 3.67 20.81
N ASP A 280 1.04 2.73 20.19
CA ASP A 280 1.71 2.96 18.92
C ASP A 280 0.75 2.93 17.73
N VAL A 281 -0.46 2.40 17.91
CA VAL A 281 -1.47 2.28 16.84
C VAL A 281 -2.65 3.25 16.98
N ILE A 282 -2.67 4.07 18.05
CA ILE A 282 -3.75 5.05 18.31
C ILE A 282 -3.91 6.04 17.14
N ASP A 283 -2.82 6.41 16.46
CA ASP A 283 -2.89 7.35 15.35
C ASP A 283 -3.66 6.81 14.14
N GLU A 284 -3.88 5.50 14.08
CA GLU A 284 -4.63 4.82 13.01
C GLU A 284 -6.00 4.31 13.51
N THR A 285 -6.50 4.82 14.65
CA THR A 285 -7.87 4.52 15.13
C THR A 285 -8.92 4.95 14.09
N PRO A 286 -10.03 4.19 13.91
CA PRO A 286 -11.05 4.52 12.90
C PRO A 286 -11.59 5.97 13.00
N MET A 287 -11.66 6.53 14.19
CA MET A 287 -12.11 7.92 14.40
C MET A 287 -11.15 9.00 13.82
N ALA A 288 -9.93 8.63 13.42
CA ALA A 288 -8.99 9.53 12.75
C ALA A 288 -9.26 9.69 11.24
N TYR A 289 -10.18 8.89 10.70
CA TYR A 289 -10.51 8.82 9.27
C TYR A 289 -11.86 9.43 8.96
N LYS A 290 -12.08 9.74 7.67
CA LYS A 290 -13.41 10.12 7.18
C LYS A 290 -14.33 8.92 7.18
N ASP A 291 -15.63 9.17 7.16
CA ASP A 291 -16.63 8.13 6.96
C ASP A 291 -16.47 7.50 5.56
N ILE A 292 -16.16 6.21 5.52
CA ILE A 292 -15.95 5.47 4.28
C ILE A 292 -17.24 5.35 3.48
N ASP A 293 -18.41 5.25 4.12
CA ASP A 293 -19.69 5.11 3.43
C ASP A 293 -19.99 6.41 2.65
N ALA A 294 -19.68 7.58 3.23
CA ALA A 294 -19.77 8.87 2.53
C ALA A 294 -18.79 8.98 1.35
N VAL A 295 -17.57 8.46 1.49
CA VAL A 295 -16.57 8.45 0.40
C VAL A 295 -17.02 7.53 -0.74
N ILE A 296 -17.62 6.38 -0.46
CA ILE A 296 -18.18 5.47 -1.47
C ILE A 296 -19.37 6.11 -2.17
N ALA A 297 -20.29 6.74 -1.44
CA ALA A 297 -21.45 7.41 -2.03
C ALA A 297 -21.05 8.53 -3.01
N ALA A 298 -20.04 9.33 -2.65
CA ALA A 298 -19.55 10.45 -3.45
C ALA A 298 -18.91 10.05 -4.80
N GLN A 299 -18.58 8.78 -5.00
CA GLN A 299 -17.96 8.26 -6.22
C GLN A 299 -18.81 7.19 -6.91
N SER A 300 -20.12 7.17 -6.63
CA SER A 300 -21.07 6.21 -7.20
C SER A 300 -21.15 6.22 -8.73
N GLU A 301 -20.75 7.32 -9.39
CA GLU A 301 -20.64 7.38 -10.87
C GLU A 301 -19.35 6.75 -11.41
N LEU A 302 -18.33 6.55 -10.56
CA LEU A 302 -17.01 6.07 -10.95
C LEU A 302 -16.85 4.56 -10.75
N ILE A 303 -17.60 4.01 -9.80
CA ILE A 303 -17.49 2.61 -9.38
C ILE A 303 -18.84 1.97 -9.08
N GLU A 304 -18.85 0.65 -9.07
CA GLU A 304 -19.88 -0.21 -8.50
C GLU A 304 -19.27 -1.02 -7.34
N VAL A 305 -19.99 -1.16 -6.23
CA VAL A 305 -19.55 -2.02 -5.12
C VAL A 305 -19.91 -3.46 -5.44
N VAL A 306 -18.90 -4.34 -5.45
CA VAL A 306 -19.07 -5.79 -5.71
C VAL A 306 -19.17 -6.57 -4.40
N HIS A 307 -18.28 -6.28 -3.44
CA HIS A 307 -18.30 -6.91 -2.11
C HIS A 307 -18.07 -5.87 -1.01
N THR A 308 -18.74 -6.07 0.12
CA THR A 308 -18.48 -5.30 1.34
C THR A 308 -17.76 -6.19 2.34
N LEU A 309 -16.55 -5.80 2.70
CA LEU A 309 -15.65 -6.57 3.54
C LEU A 309 -15.65 -6.04 4.96
N ARG A 310 -15.93 -6.92 5.92
CA ARG A 310 -15.79 -6.66 7.35
C ARG A 310 -14.52 -7.33 7.87
N GLN A 311 -13.65 -6.52 8.44
CA GLN A 311 -12.42 -7.00 9.05
C GLN A 311 -12.70 -7.92 10.26
N VAL A 312 -11.88 -8.96 10.42
CA VAL A 312 -11.84 -9.81 11.62
C VAL A 312 -10.43 -9.90 12.22
N VAL A 313 -9.38 -9.76 11.41
CA VAL A 313 -7.98 -9.65 11.87
C VAL A 313 -7.31 -8.44 11.23
N CYS A 314 -6.52 -7.70 12.00
CA CYS A 314 -5.63 -6.65 11.52
C CYS A 314 -4.20 -6.84 12.05
N VAL A 315 -3.24 -6.96 11.13
CA VAL A 315 -1.81 -6.84 11.43
C VAL A 315 -1.32 -5.51 10.89
N LYS A 316 -0.64 -4.74 11.76
CA LYS A 316 -0.11 -3.42 11.44
C LYS A 316 1.28 -3.26 12.05
N GLY A 317 2.13 -2.51 11.37
CA GLY A 317 3.41 -2.05 11.93
C GLY A 317 3.35 -0.72 12.66
#